data_AF-Q84JT6-F1
#
_entry.id   AF-Q84JT6-F1
#
_cell.length_a   1.000
_cell.length_b   1.000
_cell.length_c   1.000
_cell.angle_alpha   90.00
_cell.angle_beta   90.00
_cell.angle_gamma   90.00
#
_symmetry.space_group_name_H-M   'P 1'
#
loop_
_entity.id
_entity.type
_entity.pdbx_description
1 polymer ?
#
loop_
_entity_poly.entity_id
_entity_poly.type
_entity_poly.pdbx_seq_one_letter_code
_entity_poly.pdbx_strand_id
1 'polypeptide(L)'
;MPTSATAVAPSTGSVQKKDQDWRAILSPEQFRVLREKGTENRGKGEYTKLFDDGIYSCAGCATPLYKSTTKFDSGCGWPSFFDAIPGAIKQTPEAGGRRMEITCAACDGHLGHVVKGEGFPTATDERHCVNSVSLKFSEISSQ
;
A
#
# COMPACT_ATOMS: atom_id res chain seq x y z
N MET A 1 -4.07 35.23 4.07
CA MET A 1 -4.69 34.07 4.76
C MET A 1 -3.90 32.84 4.36
N PRO A 2 -3.09 32.21 5.24
CA PRO A 2 -2.66 30.84 4.99
C PRO A 2 -3.26 29.92 6.06
N THR A 3 -4.13 29.01 5.62
CA THR A 3 -4.61 27.88 6.41
C THR A 3 -3.50 26.83 6.48
N SER A 4 -2.90 26.66 7.65
CA SER A 4 -1.94 25.58 7.90
C SER A 4 -2.63 24.22 7.83
N ALA A 5 -2.27 23.41 6.84
CA ALA A 5 -2.55 21.99 6.84
C ALA A 5 -1.56 21.29 7.77
N THR A 6 -2.04 20.77 8.90
CA THR A 6 -1.26 19.93 9.80
C THR A 6 -0.95 18.61 9.11
N ALA A 7 0.29 18.45 8.64
CA ALA A 7 0.80 17.15 8.24
C ALA A 7 0.96 16.28 9.49
N VAL A 8 0.07 15.31 9.68
CA VAL A 8 0.18 14.32 10.75
C VAL A 8 1.32 13.36 10.36
N ALA A 9 2.44 13.45 11.07
CA ALA A 9 3.52 12.47 10.95
C ALA A 9 3.00 11.06 11.31
N PRO A 10 3.46 9.99 10.63
CA PRO A 10 3.02 8.64 10.96
C PRO A 10 3.43 8.31 12.40
N SER A 11 2.45 7.99 13.24
CA SER A 11 2.65 7.54 14.61
C SER A 11 3.42 6.22 14.56
N THR A 12 4.69 6.23 14.97
CA THR A 12 5.60 5.08 15.00
C THR A 12 5.27 4.10 16.13
N GLY A 13 4.00 3.72 16.25
CA GLY A 13 3.54 2.65 17.15
C GLY A 13 3.20 1.41 16.34
N SER A 14 3.83 0.28 16.69
CA SER A 14 3.46 -1.03 16.13
C SER A 14 2.03 -1.37 16.58
N VAL A 15 1.11 -1.50 15.62
CA VAL A 15 -0.30 -1.85 15.82
C VAL A 15 -0.40 -3.37 15.95
N GLN A 16 -0.28 -3.84 17.19
CA GLN A 16 -0.43 -5.24 17.53
C GLN A 16 -1.88 -5.53 17.95
N LYS A 17 -2.62 -6.25 17.12
CA LYS A 17 -3.97 -6.75 17.41
C LYS A 17 -4.04 -8.23 17.11
N LYS A 18 -4.91 -8.97 17.82
CA LYS A 18 -5.15 -10.38 17.53
C LYS A 18 -5.95 -10.53 16.24
N ASP A 19 -5.82 -11.67 15.57
CA ASP A 19 -6.58 -11.92 14.35
C ASP A 19 -8.10 -11.87 14.55
N GLN A 20 -8.59 -12.21 15.75
CA GLN A 20 -10.00 -12.05 16.10
C GLN A 20 -10.44 -10.58 16.06
N ASP A 21 -9.60 -9.66 16.57
CA ASP A 21 -9.89 -8.22 16.54
C ASP A 21 -9.87 -7.70 15.09
N TRP A 22 -8.93 -8.20 14.27
CA TRP A 22 -8.86 -7.87 12.85
C TRP A 22 -10.10 -8.34 12.09
N ARG A 23 -10.61 -9.56 12.36
CA ARG A 23 -11.86 -10.06 11.74
C ARG A 23 -13.09 -9.22 12.07
N ALA A 24 -13.08 -8.51 13.21
CA ALA A 24 -14.18 -7.63 13.60
C ALA A 24 -14.18 -6.27 12.90
N ILE A 25 -13.02 -5.83 12.38
CA ILE A 25 -12.87 -4.50 11.75
C ILE A 25 -12.60 -4.54 10.25
N LEU A 26 -12.05 -5.65 9.75
CA LEU A 26 -11.79 -5.86 8.33
C LEU A 26 -12.96 -6.60 7.68
N SER A 27 -13.23 -6.27 6.42
CA SER A 27 -14.04 -7.17 5.58
C SER A 27 -13.34 -8.53 5.42
N PRO A 28 -14.08 -9.61 5.09
CA PRO A 28 -13.47 -10.91 4.85
C PRO A 28 -12.35 -10.89 3.81
N GLU A 29 -12.48 -10.10 2.75
CA GLU A 29 -11.46 -9.98 1.71
C GLU A 29 -10.22 -9.21 2.18
N GLN A 30 -10.41 -8.10 2.90
CA GLN A 30 -9.31 -7.37 3.54
C GLN A 30 -8.56 -8.25 4.53
N PHE A 31 -9.27 -9.01 5.35
CA PHE A 31 -8.65 -9.95 6.29
C PHE A 31 -7.83 -11.00 5.55
N ARG A 32 -8.39 -11.63 4.51
CA ARG A 32 -7.71 -12.64 3.68
C ARG A 32 -6.41 -12.08 3.08
N VAL A 33 -6.44 -10.87 2.53
CA VAL A 33 -5.25 -10.26 1.91
C VAL A 33 -4.25 -9.80 2.97
N LEU A 34 -4.66 -9.00 3.95
CA LEU A 34 -3.75 -8.39 4.93
C LEU A 34 -3.18 -9.38 5.95
N ARG A 35 -3.94 -10.41 6.35
CA ARG A 35 -3.58 -11.30 7.47
C ARG A 35 -3.24 -12.71 7.02
N GLU A 36 -3.92 -13.22 5.99
CA GLU A 36 -3.68 -14.57 5.44
C GLU A 36 -2.77 -14.53 4.18
N LYS A 37 -2.16 -13.37 3.89
CA LYS A 37 -1.28 -13.15 2.71
C LYS A 37 -1.93 -13.52 1.37
N GLY A 38 -3.24 -13.35 1.28
CA GLY A 38 -4.00 -13.56 0.04
C GLY A 38 -3.66 -12.52 -1.03
N THR A 39 -3.94 -12.86 -2.28
CA THR A 39 -3.88 -11.92 -3.42
C THR A 39 -5.28 -11.69 -3.97
N GLU A 40 -5.63 -10.45 -4.29
CA GLU A 40 -6.90 -10.10 -4.95
C GLU A 40 -6.88 -10.51 -6.43
N ASN A 41 -8.06 -10.68 -7.03
CA ASN A 41 -8.15 -11.03 -8.45
C ASN A 41 -7.62 -9.90 -9.33
N ARG A 42 -6.80 -10.26 -10.33
CA ARG A 42 -6.20 -9.33 -11.27
C ARG A 42 -7.26 -8.45 -11.95
N GLY A 43 -7.07 -7.13 -11.90
CA GLY A 43 -7.90 -6.14 -12.59
C GLY A 43 -9.28 -5.89 -11.94
N LYS A 44 -9.53 -6.42 -10.74
CA LYS A 44 -10.79 -6.24 -10.01
C LYS A 44 -10.70 -5.21 -8.89
N GLY A 45 -9.50 -4.75 -8.55
CA GLY A 45 -9.28 -3.76 -7.50
C GLY A 45 -9.85 -2.38 -7.83
N GLU A 46 -10.46 -1.74 -6.84
CA GLU A 46 -11.03 -0.39 -6.92
C GLU A 46 -10.00 0.66 -7.39
N TYR A 47 -8.77 0.55 -6.91
CA TYR A 47 -7.70 1.54 -7.10
C TYR A 47 -6.74 1.20 -8.24
N THR A 48 -7.00 0.12 -9.00
CA THR A 48 -6.12 -0.27 -10.11
C THR A 48 -5.98 0.88 -11.12
N LYS A 49 -7.10 1.49 -11.51
CA LYS A 49 -7.16 2.58 -12.50
C LYS A 49 -7.44 3.96 -11.91
N LEU A 50 -7.38 4.10 -10.58
CA LEU A 50 -7.51 5.40 -9.92
C LEU A 50 -6.17 6.13 -9.98
N PHE A 51 -6.14 7.37 -10.45
CA PHE A 51 -4.93 8.20 -10.51
C PHE A 51 -5.14 9.60 -9.93
N ASP A 52 -6.20 9.76 -9.14
CA ASP A 52 -6.54 11.02 -8.49
C ASP A 52 -5.48 11.39 -7.44
N ASP A 53 -5.37 12.68 -7.15
CA ASP A 53 -4.42 13.20 -6.20
C ASP A 53 -4.80 12.86 -4.76
N GLY A 54 -3.89 12.23 -4.03
CA GLY A 54 -4.21 11.72 -2.71
C GLY A 54 -3.15 10.85 -2.06
N ILE A 55 -3.54 10.24 -0.96
CA ILE A 55 -2.72 9.32 -0.17
C ILE A 55 -3.40 7.95 -0.11
N TYR A 56 -2.61 6.90 -0.30
CA TYR A 56 -3.03 5.53 -0.09
C TYR A 56 -2.53 5.07 1.27
N SER A 57 -3.46 4.74 2.16
CA SER A 57 -3.19 4.26 3.51
C SER A 57 -3.48 2.76 3.64
N CYS A 58 -2.90 2.10 4.64
CA CYS A 58 -3.20 0.71 4.95
C CYS A 58 -4.67 0.55 5.33
N ALA A 59 -5.41 -0.35 4.68
CA ALA A 59 -6.80 -0.62 5.01
C ALA A 59 -7.00 -1.17 6.45
N GLY A 60 -5.95 -1.78 7.04
CA GLY A 60 -5.99 -2.27 8.42
C GLY A 60 -5.77 -1.21 9.47
N CYS A 61 -4.65 -0.50 9.43
CA CYS A 61 -4.26 0.43 10.49
C CYS A 61 -4.35 1.91 10.13
N ALA A 62 -4.76 2.24 8.90
CA ALA A 62 -4.83 3.60 8.36
C ALA A 62 -3.48 4.35 8.26
N THR A 63 -2.34 3.70 8.50
CA THR A 63 -1.02 4.29 8.27
C THR A 63 -0.85 4.68 6.79
N PRO A 64 -0.43 5.92 6.46
CA PRO A 64 -0.08 6.32 5.10
C PRO A 64 1.03 5.46 4.52
N LEU A 65 0.83 4.91 3.31
CA LEU A 65 1.78 4.02 2.63
C LEU A 65 2.37 4.64 1.36
N TYR A 66 1.52 5.21 0.50
CA TYR A 66 1.91 5.72 -0.81
C TYR A 66 1.29 7.09 -1.10
N LYS A 67 1.95 7.88 -1.94
CA LYS A 67 1.40 9.12 -2.50
C LYS A 67 0.90 8.86 -3.92
N SER A 68 -0.14 9.55 -4.37
CA SER A 68 -0.59 9.49 -5.77
C SER A 68 0.54 9.80 -6.75
N THR A 69 1.44 10.71 -6.40
CA THR A 69 2.61 11.10 -7.20
C THR A 69 3.60 9.96 -7.46
N THR A 70 3.55 8.87 -6.68
CA THR A 70 4.39 7.69 -6.91
C THR A 70 3.67 6.58 -7.66
N LYS A 71 2.38 6.75 -7.96
CA LYS A 71 1.56 5.78 -8.70
C LYS A 71 1.83 5.88 -10.20
N PHE A 72 1.87 4.74 -10.88
CA PHE A 72 1.99 4.66 -12.33
C PHE A 72 1.24 3.44 -12.89
N ASP A 73 0.98 3.41 -14.19
CA ASP A 73 0.42 2.24 -14.84
C ASP A 73 1.53 1.30 -15.29
N SER A 74 1.62 0.13 -14.66
CA SER A 74 2.57 -0.93 -15.04
C SER A 74 1.95 -2.01 -15.92
N GLY A 75 0.63 -1.98 -16.14
CA GLY A 75 -0.09 -3.07 -16.79
C GLY A 75 -0.18 -4.37 -15.98
N CYS A 76 0.29 -4.42 -14.73
CA CYS A 76 0.29 -5.66 -13.94
C CYS A 76 -1.12 -6.12 -13.55
N GLY A 77 -2.10 -5.22 -13.51
CA GLY A 77 -3.49 -5.49 -13.13
C GLY A 77 -3.81 -5.19 -11.65
N TRP A 78 -2.86 -4.61 -10.92
CA TRP A 78 -3.00 -4.12 -9.55
C TRP A 78 -2.43 -2.69 -9.46
N PRO A 79 -2.82 -1.88 -8.47
CA PRO A 79 -2.13 -0.62 -8.16
C PRO A 79 -0.60 -0.79 -8.17
N SER A 80 0.08 0.10 -8.88
CA SER A 80 1.55 0.09 -9.01
C SER A 80 2.14 1.41 -8.57
N PHE A 81 3.14 1.34 -7.69
CA PHE A 81 3.87 2.50 -7.19
C PHE A 81 5.37 2.30 -7.36
N PHE A 82 6.12 3.37 -7.61
CA PHE A 82 7.58 3.28 -7.71
C PHE A 82 8.29 3.62 -6.40
N ASP A 83 7.61 4.27 -5.45
CA ASP A 83 8.19 4.62 -4.17
C ASP A 83 7.10 4.69 -3.08
N ALA A 84 7.48 4.40 -1.85
CA ALA A 84 6.61 4.43 -0.67
C ALA A 84 6.96 5.62 0.23
N ILE A 85 6.05 5.97 1.14
CA ILE A 85 6.37 6.92 2.21
C ILE A 85 7.51 6.30 3.06
N PRO A 86 8.62 7.04 3.31
CA PRO A 86 9.76 6.50 4.05
C PRO A 86 9.36 5.87 5.39
N GLY A 87 9.77 4.61 5.60
CA GLY A 87 9.47 3.85 6.82
C GLY A 87 8.05 3.27 6.91
N ALA A 88 7.19 3.47 5.90
CA ALA A 88 5.80 2.99 5.94
C ALA A 88 5.64 1.50 5.61
N ILE A 89 6.61 0.90 4.91
CA ILE A 89 6.59 -0.50 4.48
C ILE A 89 7.86 -1.25 4.91
N LYS A 90 7.73 -2.56 5.12
CA LYS A 90 8.84 -3.51 5.28
C LYS A 90 8.96 -4.35 4.01
N GLN A 91 10.18 -4.59 3.55
CA GLN A 91 10.50 -5.46 2.41
C GLN A 91 11.13 -6.75 2.94
N THR A 92 10.60 -7.92 2.58
CA THR A 92 11.15 -9.24 2.96
C THR A 92 11.42 -10.07 1.69
N PRO A 93 12.66 -10.51 1.43
CA PRO A 93 12.97 -11.31 0.25
C PRO A 93 12.18 -12.61 0.18
N GLU A 94 11.59 -12.90 -0.97
CA GLU A 94 10.95 -14.20 -1.24
C GLU A 94 11.99 -15.24 -1.68
N ALA A 95 11.61 -16.52 -1.56
CA ALA A 95 12.41 -17.62 -2.09
C ALA A 95 12.58 -17.45 -3.62
N GLY A 96 13.83 -17.24 -4.06
CA GLY A 96 14.18 -16.97 -5.46
C GLY A 96 14.74 -15.56 -5.72
N GLY A 97 14.68 -14.65 -4.74
CA GLY A 97 15.42 -13.38 -4.72
C GLY A 97 14.99 -12.32 -5.74
N ARG A 98 14.07 -12.62 -6.65
CA ARG A 98 13.57 -11.67 -7.67
C ARG A 98 12.45 -10.76 -7.18
N ARG A 99 11.73 -11.17 -6.13
CA ARG A 99 10.61 -10.44 -5.56
C ARG A 99 10.82 -10.30 -4.06
N MET A 100 10.34 -9.19 -3.50
CA MET A 100 10.28 -9.00 -2.06
C MET A 100 8.83 -8.76 -1.67
N GLU A 101 8.36 -9.49 -0.67
CA GLU A 101 7.08 -9.23 -0.02
C GLU A 101 7.13 -7.83 0.60
N ILE A 102 6.05 -7.06 0.42
CA ILE A 102 5.85 -5.78 1.10
C ILE A 102 4.72 -5.89 2.11
N THR A 103 5.01 -5.50 3.35
CA THR A 103 4.05 -5.44 4.45
C THR A 103 4.00 -4.04 5.05
N CYS A 104 2.88 -3.66 5.66
CA CYS A 104 2.77 -2.41 6.41
C CYS A 104 3.69 -2.44 7.63
N ALA A 105 4.56 -1.43 7.77
CA ALA A 105 5.51 -1.40 8.88
C ALA A 105 4.83 -1.24 10.26
N ALA A 106 3.62 -0.69 10.30
CA ALA A 106 2.86 -0.47 11.53
C ALA A 106 2.10 -1.72 12.00
N CYS A 107 1.37 -2.42 11.13
CA CYS A 107 0.52 -3.56 11.54
C CYS A 107 0.92 -4.93 10.99
N ASP A 108 2.03 -4.99 10.23
CA ASP A 108 2.53 -6.19 9.54
C ASP A 108 1.53 -6.78 8.52
N GLY A 109 0.53 -6.00 8.10
CA GLY A 109 -0.45 -6.41 7.08
C GLY A 109 0.19 -6.57 5.70
N HIS A 110 -0.06 -7.70 5.03
CA HIS A 110 0.42 -7.97 3.68
C HIS A 110 -0.20 -7.03 2.64
N LEU A 111 0.64 -6.40 1.83
CA LEU A 111 0.23 -5.43 0.81
C LEU A 111 0.39 -6.01 -0.60
N GLY A 112 1.47 -6.75 -0.85
CA GLY A 112 1.80 -7.28 -2.16
C GLY A 112 3.29 -7.54 -2.30
N HIS A 113 3.86 -7.19 -3.45
CA HIS A 113 5.29 -7.43 -3.75
C HIS A 113 5.94 -6.27 -4.47
N VAL A 114 7.23 -6.07 -4.23
CA VAL A 114 8.09 -5.18 -5.01
C VAL A 114 9.08 -5.98 -5.85
N VAL A 115 9.33 -5.49 -7.06
CA VAL A 115 10.41 -5.93 -7.95
C VAL A 115 11.22 -4.69 -8.32
N LYS A 116 12.55 -4.83 -8.38
CA LYS A 116 13.48 -3.74 -8.71
C LYS A 116 14.21 -4.07 -10.01
N GLY A 117 14.63 -3.05 -10.76
CA GLY A 117 15.44 -3.24 -11.96
C GLY A 117 14.66 -3.78 -13.15
N GLU A 118 13.39 -3.41 -13.29
CA GLU A 118 12.54 -3.89 -14.40
C GLU A 118 12.64 -3.02 -15.65
N GLY A 119 13.28 -1.85 -15.57
CA GLY A 119 13.40 -0.89 -16.66
C GLY A 119 12.20 0.05 -16.81
N PHE A 120 11.46 0.32 -15.72
CA PHE A 120 10.41 1.32 -15.75
C PHE A 120 11.03 2.74 -15.74
N PRO A 121 10.46 3.70 -16.49
CA PRO A 121 10.93 5.08 -16.53
C PRO A 121 10.50 5.86 -15.27
N THR A 122 10.85 5.36 -14.09
CA THR A 122 10.54 5.94 -12.78
C THR A 122 11.82 6.26 -12.02
N ALA A 123 11.74 7.11 -10.98
CA ALA A 123 12.92 7.59 -10.27
C ALA A 123 13.75 6.49 -9.58
N THR A 124 13.12 5.37 -9.23
CA THR A 124 13.71 4.27 -8.45
C THR A 124 13.89 2.99 -9.27
N ASP A 125 13.27 2.89 -10.45
CA ASP A 125 13.12 1.64 -11.20
C ASP A 125 12.59 0.47 -10.35
N GLU A 126 11.69 0.79 -9.42
CA GLU A 126 10.96 -0.19 -8.62
C GLU A 126 9.49 -0.23 -9.05
N ARG A 127 8.89 -1.42 -8.93
CA ARG A 127 7.45 -1.61 -9.09
C ARG A 127 6.87 -2.34 -7.90
N HIS A 128 6.18 -1.58 -7.07
CA HIS A 128 5.40 -2.07 -5.95
C HIS A 128 4.02 -2.46 -6.49
N CYS A 129 3.80 -3.75 -6.70
CA CYS A 129 2.52 -4.32 -7.08
C CYS A 129 1.69 -4.57 -5.83
N VAL A 130 0.71 -3.71 -5.56
CA VAL A 130 -0.04 -3.67 -4.30
C VAL A 130 -1.49 -4.07 -4.53
N ASN A 131 -2.03 -4.96 -3.69
CA ASN A 131 -3.45 -5.29 -3.72
C ASN A 131 -4.29 -4.06 -3.36
N SER A 132 -5.23 -3.67 -4.20
CA SER A 132 -6.16 -2.58 -3.95
C SER A 132 -6.91 -2.74 -2.64
N VAL A 133 -7.37 -3.96 -2.32
CA VAL A 133 -8.10 -4.25 -1.08
C VAL A 133 -7.25 -4.06 0.18
N SER A 134 -5.92 -4.03 0.05
CA SER A 134 -5.02 -3.71 1.18
C SER A 134 -4.88 -2.20 1.44
N LEU A 135 -5.44 -1.37 0.55
CA LEU A 135 -5.33 0.09 0.57
C LEU A 135 -6.68 0.76 0.90
N LYS A 136 -6.59 2.00 1.35
CA LYS A 136 -7.68 2.96 1.41
C LYS A 136 -7.18 4.28 0.84
N PHE A 137 -7.89 4.82 -0.14
CA PHE A 137 -7.53 6.10 -0.75
C PHE A 137 -8.16 7.26 0.02
N SER A 138 -7.44 8.36 0.16
CA SER A 138 -7.94 9.64 0.67
C SER A 138 -7.49 10.74 -0.28
N GLU A 139 -8.46 11.34 -0.97
CA GLU A 139 -8.24 12.41 -1.93
C GLU A 139 -7.73 13.68 -1.22
N ILE A 140 -6.73 14.32 -1.80
CA ILE A 140 -6.28 15.65 -1.39
C ILE A 140 -7.05 16.64 -2.25
N SER A 141 -8.28 16.99 -1.85
CA SER A 141 -8.98 18.11 -2.45
C SER A 141 -8.22 19.40 -2.10
N SER A 142 -7.62 20.03 -3.10
CA SER A 142 -7.10 21.40 -2.97
C SER A 142 -8.30 22.32 -2.75
N GLN A 143 -8.49 22.77 -1.50
CA GLN A 143 -9.36 23.91 -1.21
C GLN A 143 -8.72 25.20 -1.71
#